data_AF-A0A519VIV4-F1
#
_entry.id   AF-A0A519VIV4-F1
#
_cell.length_a   1.000
_cell.length_b   1.000
_cell.length_c   1.000
_cell.angle_alpha   90.00
_cell.angle_beta   90.00
_cell.angle_gamma   90.00
#
_symmetry.space_group_name_H-M   'P 1'
#
loop_
_entity.id
_entity.type
_entity.pdbx_description
1 polymer ?
#
loop_
_entity_poly.entity_id
_entity_poly.type
_entity_poly.pdbx_seq_one_letter_code
_entity_poly.pdbx_strand_id
1 'polypeptide(L)' 'FGGYAKTTPELLQFIKTFSAATGMLIDPVYTAKMFYAINDLSSKGYFIKDAKILAIHTGGLLGILGMKDKLDETFK' A
#
# COMPACT_ATOMS: atom_id res chain seq x y z
N PHE A 1 -10.32 -4.77 -1.25
CA PHE A 1 -10.08 -3.63 -2.17
C PHE A 1 -10.81 -3.67 -3.51
N GLY A 2 -11.84 -4.52 -3.72
CA GLY A 2 -12.71 -4.42 -4.90
C GLY A 2 -12.14 -4.94 -6.24
N GLY A 3 -10.99 -5.63 -6.24
CA GLY A 3 -10.42 -6.25 -7.45
C GLY A 3 -9.35 -5.42 -8.16
N TYR A 4 -9.11 -5.73 -9.43
CA TYR A 4 -8.05 -5.11 -10.25
C TYR A 4 -8.30 -3.60 -10.43
N ALA A 5 -7.25 -2.80 -10.22
CA ALA A 5 -7.24 -1.33 -10.30
C ALA A 5 -8.28 -0.58 -9.44
N LYS A 6 -9.12 -1.29 -8.68
CA LYS A 6 -10.04 -0.68 -7.72
C LYS A 6 -9.29 -0.33 -6.44
N THR A 7 -9.71 0.79 -5.86
CA THR A 7 -9.24 1.34 -4.60
C THR A 7 -10.41 1.55 -3.65
N THR A 8 -10.12 1.53 -2.36
CA THR A 8 -11.05 1.89 -1.28
C THR A 8 -10.45 3.03 -0.48
N PRO A 9 -11.24 3.82 0.27
CA PRO A 9 -10.71 4.86 1.15
C PRO A 9 -9.63 4.34 2.11
N GLU A 10 -9.82 3.13 2.64
CA GLU A 10 -8.84 2.45 3.48
C GLU A 10 -7.49 2.21 2.78
N LEU A 11 -7.50 1.75 1.53
CA LEU A 11 -6.25 1.54 0.78
C LEU A 11 -5.54 2.86 0.51
N LEU A 12 -6.29 3.92 0.17
CA LEU A 12 -5.72 5.26 -0.06
C LEU A 12 -5.10 5.82 1.22
N GLN A 13 -5.79 5.64 2.36
CA GLN A 13 -5.26 6.04 3.66
C GLN A 13 -4.00 5.27 4.03
N PHE A 14 -3.95 3.95 3.76
CA PHE A 14 -2.75 3.14 3.95
C PHE A 14 -1.58 3.64 3.09
N ILE A 15 -1.83 3.98 1.81
CA ILE A 15 -0.79 4.54 0.94
C ILE A 15 -0.23 5.83 1.54
N LYS A 16 -1.08 6.75 2.02
CA LYS A 16 -0.66 8.00 2.68
C LYS A 16 0.21 7.72 3.90
N THR A 17 -0.26 6.90 4.83
CA THR A 17 0.45 6.65 6.10
C THR A 17 1.73 5.86 5.89
N PHE A 18 1.72 4.83 5.04
CA PHE A 18 2.90 4.04 4.71
C PHE A 18 3.98 4.91 4.05
N SER A 19 3.59 5.72 3.06
CA SER A 19 4.54 6.59 2.35
C SER A 19 5.11 7.64 3.29
N ALA A 20 4.30 8.24 4.17
CA ALA A 20 4.77 9.22 5.15
C ALA A 20 5.72 8.60 6.19
N ALA A 21 5.45 7.36 6.64
CA ALA A 21 6.26 6.69 7.67
C ALA A 21 7.58 6.13 7.12
N THR A 22 7.61 5.72 5.85
CA THR A 22 8.75 4.99 5.27
C THR A 22 9.55 5.81 4.26
N GLY A 23 8.98 6.88 3.71
CA GLY A 23 9.53 7.63 2.58
C GLY A 23 9.42 6.89 1.23
N MET A 24 8.83 5.70 1.19
CA MET A 24 8.67 4.92 -0.05
C MET A 24 7.27 5.12 -0.65
N LEU A 25 7.24 5.48 -1.93
CA LEU A 25 5.99 5.49 -2.70
C LEU A 25 5.60 4.07 -3.08
N ILE A 26 4.30 3.81 -3.09
CA ILE A 26 3.70 2.53 -3.47
C ILE A 26 2.50 2.78 -4.39
N ASP A 27 2.33 1.94 -5.39
CA ASP A 27 1.28 2.09 -6.39
C ASP A 27 -0.07 1.52 -5.88
N PRO A 28 -1.20 2.14 -6.23
CA PRO A 28 -2.52 1.75 -5.72
C PRO A 28 -3.06 0.44 -6.34
N VAL A 29 -2.44 -0.07 -7.41
CA VAL A 29 -2.93 -1.26 -8.12
C VAL A 29 -2.32 -2.54 -7.53
N TYR A 30 -1.02 -2.54 -7.26
CA TYR A 30 -0.27 -3.73 -6.86
C TYR A 30 0.44 -3.58 -5.51
N THR A 31 1.49 -2.76 -5.46
CA THR A 31 2.46 -2.77 -4.36
C THR A 31 1.86 -2.26 -3.06
N ALA A 32 0.90 -1.33 -3.10
CA ALA A 32 0.15 -0.94 -1.92
C ALA A 32 -0.64 -2.09 -1.30
N LYS A 33 -1.26 -2.94 -2.13
CA LYS A 33 -2.05 -4.09 -1.65
C LYS A 33 -1.14 -5.16 -1.04
N MET A 34 0.04 -5.37 -1.62
CA MET A 34 1.06 -6.26 -1.07
C MET A 34 1.53 -5.76 0.31
N PHE A 35 1.95 -4.50 0.42
CA PHE A 35 2.44 -3.95 1.70
C PHE A 35 1.34 -3.89 2.75
N TYR A 36 0.09 -3.58 2.36
CA TYR A 36 -1.05 -3.66 3.24
C TYR A 36 -1.21 -5.09 3.78
N ALA A 37 -1.17 -6.10 2.92
CA ALA A 37 -1.32 -7.50 3.34
C ALA A 37 -0.20 -7.95 4.29
N ILE A 38 1.05 -7.53 4.05
CA ILE A 38 2.17 -7.82 4.95
C ILE A 38 1.91 -7.19 6.33
N ASN A 39 1.48 -5.93 6.38
CA ASN A 39 1.17 -5.23 7.62
C ASN A 39 -0.01 -5.89 8.37
N ASP A 40 -1.07 -6.24 7.65
CA ASP A 40 -2.26 -6.92 8.19
C ASP A 40 -1.90 -8.29 8.78
N LEU A 41 -1.17 -9.12 8.03
CA LEU A 41 -0.69 -10.43 8.50
C LEU A 41 0.22 -10.30 9.72
N SER A 42 1.11 -9.30 9.73
CA SER A 42 1.96 -9.03 10.89
C SER A 42 1.13 -8.67 12.12
N SER A 43 0.11 -7.81 11.97
CA SER A 43 -0.75 -7.40 13.09
C SER A 43 -1.58 -8.55 13.68
N LYS A 44 -1.88 -9.56 12.86
CA LYS A 44 -2.61 -10.77 13.24
C LYS A 44 -1.71 -11.88 13.80
N GLY A 45 -0.40 -11.63 13.97
CA GLY A 45 0.54 -12.64 14.45
C GLY A 45 0.71 -13.83 13.51
N TYR A 46 0.49 -13.63 12.20
CA TYR A 46 0.60 -14.71 11.21
C TYR A 46 2.04 -15.22 11.05
N PHE A 47 3.02 -14.32 11.09
CA PHE A 47 4.43 -14.67 10.98
C PHE A 47 4.99 -15.13 12.33
N ILE A 48 5.87 -16.13 12.30
CA ILE A 48 6.62 -16.53 13.49
C ILE A 48 7.45 -15.36 14.02
N LYS A 49 7.70 -15.38 15.33
CA LYS A 49 8.57 -14.40 15.97
C LYS A 49 9.93 -14.34 15.25
N ASP A 50 10.42 -13.13 15.04
CA ASP A 50 11.72 -12.83 14.39
C ASP A 50 11.85 -13.24 12.91
N ALA A 51 10.74 -13.59 12.24
CA ALA A 51 10.74 -13.84 10.80
C ALA A 51 11.33 -12.67 10.00
N LYS A 52 12.12 -13.00 8.98
CA LYS A 52 12.64 -12.03 8.01
C LYS A 52 11.78 -12.06 6.76
N ILE A 53 11.15 -10.93 6.44
CA ILE A 53 10.24 -10.80 5.31
C ILE A 53 10.94 -9.98 4.22
N LEU A 54 11.07 -10.55 3.02
CA LEU A 54 11.54 -9.84 1.83
C LEU A 54 10.33 -9.45 0.98
N ALA A 55 10.03 -8.16 0.91
CA ALA A 55 9.03 -7.61 0.00
C ALA A 55 9.71 -7.15 -1.29
N ILE A 56 9.22 -7.60 -2.45
CA ILE A 56 9.74 -7.17 -3.76
C ILE A 56 8.86 -6.02 -4.25
N HIS A 57 9.36 -4.79 -4.14
CA HIS A 57 8.69 -3.62 -4.69
C HIS A 57 8.96 -3.50 -6.20
N THR A 58 8.04 -4.04 -7.02
CA THR A 58 8.18 -4.13 -8.48
C THR A 58 7.96 -2.81 -9.25
N GLY A 59 7.84 -1.68 -8.55
CA GLY A 59 7.56 -0.37 -9.16
C GLY A 59 6.07 -0.10 -9.35
N GLY A 60 5.67 0.38 -10.53
CA GLY A 60 4.27 0.73 -10.85
C GLY A 60 3.87 2.16 -10.47
N LEU A 61 4.81 3.00 -10.02
CA LEU A 61 4.53 4.33 -9.48
C LEU A 61 3.79 5.26 -10.45
N LEU A 62 3.92 5.07 -11.77
CA LEU A 62 3.13 5.82 -12.76
C LEU A 62 1.62 5.64 -12.57
N GLY A 63 1.16 4.54 -11.96
CA GLY A 63 -0.23 4.32 -11.59
C GLY A 63 -0.80 5.36 -10.61
N ILE A 64 0.06 6.05 -9.85
CA ILE A 64 -0.33 7.18 -8.99
C ILE A 64 -0.91 8.32 -9.82
N LEU A 65 -0.33 8.61 -10.99
CA LEU A 65 -0.78 9.70 -11.87
C LEU A 65 -2.21 9.48 -12.35
N GLY A 66 -2.58 8.23 -12.63
CA GLY A 66 -3.95 7.85 -13.01
C GLY A 66 -4.98 7.92 -11.86
N MET A 67 -4.53 8.16 -10.63
CA MET A 67 -5.38 8.26 -9.44
C MET A 67 -5.18 9.58 -8.67
N LYS A 68 -4.57 10.58 -9.32
CA LYS A 68 -4.18 11.85 -8.70
C LYS A 68 -5.31 12.48 -7.89
N ASP A 69 -6.49 12.69 -8.48
CA ASP A 69 -7.59 13.40 -7.81
C ASP A 69 -8.01 12.73 -6.49
N LYS A 70 -8.10 11.40 -6.49
CA LYS A 70 -8.45 10.62 -5.28
C LYS A 70 -7.37 10.69 -4.21
N LEU A 71 -6.11 10.71 -4.63
CA LEU A 71 -4.97 10.82 -3.71
C LEU A 71 -4.87 12.25 -3.18
N ASP A 72 -5.01 13.28 -4.00
CA ASP A 72 -5.00 14.68 -3.57
C ASP A 72 -6.08 14.94 -2.50
N GLU A 73 -7.30 14.39 -2.68
CA GLU A 73 -8.35 14.43 -1.66
C GLU A 73 -7.94 13.76 -0.34
N THR A 74 -7.26 12.62 -0.42
CA THR A 74 -6.80 11.86 0.76
C THR A 74 -5.62 12.55 1.45
N PHE A 75 -4.76 13.24 0.69
CA PHE A 75 -3.50 13.81 1.16
C PHE A 75 -3.64 15.23 1.73
N LYS A 76 -4.77 15.91 1.47
CA LYS A 76 -5.21 17.07 2.28
C LYS A 76 -5.25 16.72 3.78
#